data_AF-A0A5N5SY44-F1
#
_entry.id   AF-A0A5N5SY44-F1
#
_cell.length_a   1.000
_cell.length_b   1.000
_cell.length_c   1.000
_cell.angle_alpha   90.00
_cell.angle_beta   90.00
_cell.angle_gamma   90.00
#
_symmetry.space_group_name_H-M   'P 1'
#
loop_
_entity.id
_entity.type
_entity.pdbx_description
1 polymer ?
#
loop_
_entity_poly.entity_id
_entity_poly.type
_entity_poly.pdbx_seq_one_letter_code
_entity_poly.pdbx_strand_id
1 'polypeptide(L)'
;MSQALSSIFVPNSVNGLFHFVFLLLLYSYATSYIYIQTFLFFCILLILVRFVFIVSDCDFILFFCEKYGKSLDDLNGNVIWITGASTGIGESLALELSKGNTKLILSARTEEKLQSVKKRCIEMEI
;
A
#
# COMPACT_ATOMS: atom_id res chain seq x y z
N MET A 1 5.00 78.12 19.44
CA MET A 1 5.85 78.03 18.23
C MET A 1 6.78 76.81 18.16
N SER A 2 6.82 75.91 19.14
CA SER A 2 7.70 74.72 19.13
C SER A 2 7.02 73.40 18.70
N GLN A 3 5.67 73.31 18.74
CA GLN A 3 4.93 72.08 18.40
C GLN A 3 4.57 71.90 16.91
N ALA A 4 4.85 72.88 16.05
CA ALA A 4 4.56 72.79 14.61
C ALA A 4 5.75 72.30 13.76
N LEU A 5 6.96 72.24 14.33
CA LEU A 5 8.18 71.86 13.60
C LEU A 5 8.51 70.37 13.70
N SER A 6 7.91 69.62 14.64
CA SER A 6 8.10 68.16 14.75
C SER A 6 7.18 67.37 13.82
N SER A 7 6.06 67.95 13.36
CA SER A 7 5.13 67.32 12.42
C SER A 7 5.51 67.51 10.95
N ILE A 8 6.56 68.29 10.66
CA ILE A 8 7.05 68.58 9.30
C ILE A 8 8.22 67.65 8.91
N PHE A 9 8.87 66.97 9.85
CA PHE A 9 10.14 66.26 9.60
C PHE A 9 10.07 64.72 9.58
N VAL A 10 8.89 64.09 9.56
CA VAL A 10 8.78 62.64 9.28
C VAL A 10 7.99 62.43 7.99
N PRO A 11 8.65 62.17 6.85
CA PRO A 11 7.98 62.15 5.57
C PRO A 11 7.04 60.93 5.48
N ASN A 12 5.81 61.14 5.01
CA ASN A 12 4.82 60.08 4.73
C ASN A 12 5.34 58.97 3.79
N SER A 13 6.46 59.20 3.10
CA SER A 13 7.16 58.25 2.24
C SER A 13 7.92 57.16 3.01
N VAL A 14 8.56 57.44 4.14
CA VAL A 14 9.33 56.41 4.88
C VAL A 14 8.42 55.40 5.59
N ASN A 15 7.25 55.85 6.05
CA ASN A 15 6.23 54.97 6.64
C ASN A 15 5.59 54.06 5.57
N GLY A 16 5.39 54.57 4.35
CA GLY A 16 4.91 53.79 3.22
C GLY A 16 5.92 52.75 2.74
N LEU A 17 7.21 53.12 2.67
CA LEU A 17 8.30 52.19 2.35
C LEU A 17 8.45 51.11 3.43
N PHE A 18 8.37 51.48 4.70
CA PHE A 18 8.42 50.51 5.81
C PHE A 18 7.25 49.51 5.76
N HIS A 19 6.03 50.00 5.51
CA HIS A 19 4.85 49.14 5.37
C HIS A 19 4.94 48.23 4.13
N PHE A 20 5.46 48.75 3.02
CA PHE A 20 5.68 47.97 1.80
C PHE A 20 6.73 46.88 2.01
N VAL A 21 7.88 47.20 2.64
CA VAL A 21 8.91 46.22 3.00
C VAL A 21 8.36 45.18 3.98
N PHE A 22 7.56 45.59 4.96
CA PHE A 22 6.92 44.68 5.90
C PHE A 22 5.94 43.72 5.20
N LEU A 23 5.11 44.21 4.28
CA LEU A 23 4.22 43.38 3.47
C LEU A 23 4.99 42.40 2.57
N LEU A 24 6.10 42.84 1.97
CA LEU A 24 6.97 41.95 1.18
C LEU A 24 7.60 40.85 2.04
N LEU A 25 8.03 41.18 3.25
CA LEU A 25 8.57 40.20 4.20
C LEU A 25 7.49 39.21 4.64
N LEU A 26 6.27 39.67 4.92
CA LEU A 26 5.14 38.81 5.25
C LEU A 26 4.76 37.90 4.08
N TYR A 27 4.74 38.43 2.85
CA TYR A 27 4.46 37.64 1.65
C TYR A 27 5.54 36.59 1.38
N SER A 28 6.81 36.96 1.54
CA SER A 28 7.94 36.03 1.43
C SER A 28 7.86 34.93 2.50
N TYR A 29 7.51 35.28 3.74
CA TYR A 29 7.31 34.32 4.81
C TYR A 29 6.12 33.38 4.53
N ALA A 30 4.99 33.92 4.08
CA ALA A 30 3.81 33.13 3.76
C ALA A 30 4.05 32.16 2.60
N THR A 31 4.70 32.60 1.52
CA THR A 31 5.05 31.73 0.39
C THR A 31 6.01 30.63 0.82
N SER A 32 7.06 30.94 1.58
CA SER A 32 7.99 29.95 2.15
C SER A 32 7.26 28.91 3.01
N TYR A 33 6.34 29.34 3.88
CA TYR A 33 5.54 28.43 4.71
C TYR A 33 4.67 27.48 3.87
N ILE A 34 4.03 27.98 2.82
CA ILE A 34 3.21 27.17 1.91
C ILE A 34 4.07 26.14 1.17
N TYR A 35 5.27 26.52 0.71
CA TYR A 35 6.20 25.59 0.06
C TYR A 35 6.67 24.49 1.01
N ILE A 36 6.99 24.81 2.26
CA ILE A 36 7.39 23.80 3.26
C ILE A 36 6.22 22.84 3.54
N GLN A 37 5.00 23.35 3.71
CA GLN A 37 3.84 22.52 4.00
C GLN A 37 3.50 21.57 2.84
N THR A 38 3.56 22.06 1.61
CA THR A 38 3.33 21.25 0.41
C THR A 38 4.42 20.19 0.23
N PHE A 39 5.69 20.53 0.50
CA PHE A 39 6.79 19.57 0.48
C PHE A 39 6.59 18.46 1.53
N LEU A 40 6.24 18.81 2.77
CA LEU A 40 5.96 17.84 3.83
C LEU A 40 4.80 16.91 3.47
N PHE A 41 3.72 17.45 2.92
CA PHE A 41 2.59 16.65 2.45
C PHE A 41 3.00 15.67 1.35
N PHE A 42 3.80 16.12 0.38
CA PHE A 42 4.32 15.26 -0.68
C PHE A 42 5.25 14.16 -0.13
N CYS A 43 6.13 14.48 0.81
CA CYS A 43 6.97 13.48 1.47
C CYS A 43 6.15 12.41 2.20
N ILE A 44 5.10 12.81 2.94
CA ILE A 44 4.19 11.87 3.61
C ILE A 44 3.47 11.00 2.57
N LEU A 45 2.96 11.58 1.49
CA LEU A 45 2.33 10.85 0.41
C LEU A 45 3.28 9.81 -0.20
N LEU A 46 4.53 10.19 -0.48
CA LEU A 46 5.54 9.26 -0.98
C LEU A 46 5.83 8.13 0.00
N ILE A 47 5.91 8.40 1.31
CA ILE A 47 6.12 7.36 2.33
C ILE A 47 4.94 6.38 2.36
N LEU A 48 3.70 6.87 2.32
CA LEU A 48 2.50 6.02 2.27
C LEU A 48 2.48 5.16 1.01
N VAL A 49 2.80 5.75 -0.14
CA VAL A 49 2.90 5.03 -1.41
C VAL A 49 3.98 3.94 -1.29
N ARG A 50 5.18 4.27 -0.80
CA ARG A 50 6.23 3.27 -0.59
C ARG A 50 5.83 2.18 0.39
N PHE A 51 5.13 2.51 1.46
CA PHE A 51 4.62 1.53 2.42
C PHE A 51 3.66 0.55 1.75
N VAL A 52 2.72 1.07 0.94
CA VAL A 52 1.80 0.23 0.16
C VAL A 52 2.57 -0.64 -0.84
N PHE A 53 3.56 -0.09 -1.55
CA PHE A 53 4.40 -0.86 -2.47
C PHE A 53 5.25 -1.92 -1.77
N ILE A 54 5.70 -1.70 -0.53
CA ILE A 54 6.43 -2.69 0.27
C ILE A 54 5.51 -3.84 0.71
N VAL A 55 4.24 -3.55 1.02
CA VAL A 55 3.26 -4.60 1.36
C VAL A 55 2.77 -5.33 0.10
N SER A 56 2.80 -4.68 -1.07
CA SER A 56 2.30 -5.19 -2.34
C SER A 56 3.34 -6.01 -3.12
N ASP A 57 4.08 -6.91 -2.45
CA ASP A 57 4.92 -7.91 -3.14
C ASP A 57 4.06 -8.88 -4.00
N CYS A 58 2.75 -8.95 -3.71
CA CYS A 58 1.74 -9.62 -4.52
C CYS A 58 0.78 -8.58 -5.12
N ASP A 59 0.22 -8.88 -6.30
CA ASP A 59 -0.81 -8.07 -6.96
C ASP A 59 -1.92 -7.67 -5.95
N PHE A 60 -2.40 -6.42 -5.97
CA PHE A 60 -3.45 -5.95 -5.05
C PHE A 60 -4.70 -6.85 -5.06
N ILE A 61 -4.96 -7.49 -6.21
CA ILE A 61 -6.03 -8.45 -6.40
C ILE A 61 -5.81 -9.68 -5.49
N LEU A 62 -4.59 -10.21 -5.43
CA LEU A 62 -4.23 -11.34 -4.56
C LEU A 62 -4.38 -10.97 -3.08
N PHE A 63 -3.94 -9.77 -2.68
CA PHE A 63 -4.11 -9.28 -1.30
C PHE A 63 -5.60 -9.23 -0.89
N PHE A 64 -6.46 -8.76 -1.80
CA PHE A 64 -7.90 -8.75 -1.54
C PHE A 64 -8.49 -10.17 -1.45
N CYS A 65 -8.09 -11.06 -2.36
CA CYS A 65 -8.51 -12.47 -2.35
C CYS A 65 -8.00 -13.22 -1.11
N GLU A 66 -6.82 -12.91 -0.58
CA GLU A 66 -6.32 -13.52 0.65
C GLU A 66 -7.17 -13.10 1.87
N LYS A 67 -7.55 -11.81 1.94
CA LYS A 67 -8.28 -11.27 3.11
C LYS A 67 -9.78 -11.53 3.08
N TYR A 68 -10.40 -11.52 1.90
CA TYR A 68 -11.85 -11.62 1.72
C TYR A 68 -12.27 -12.77 0.80
N GLY A 69 -11.37 -13.70 0.52
CA GLY A 69 -11.65 -14.87 -0.30
C GLY A 69 -12.61 -15.87 0.35
N LYS A 70 -12.96 -16.90 -0.41
CA LYS A 70 -13.82 -18.00 0.06
C LYS A 70 -13.04 -18.95 0.97
N SER A 71 -13.74 -19.51 1.96
CA SER A 71 -13.16 -20.58 2.79
C SER A 71 -13.01 -21.85 1.98
N LEU A 72 -12.07 -22.71 2.38
CA LEU A 72 -11.93 -24.05 1.84
C LEU A 72 -13.18 -24.92 2.12
N ASP A 73 -13.95 -24.58 3.16
CA ASP A 73 -15.19 -25.27 3.51
C ASP A 73 -16.26 -25.19 2.41
N ASP A 74 -16.24 -24.11 1.62
CA ASP A 74 -17.15 -23.91 0.49
C ASP A 74 -16.92 -24.94 -0.63
N LEU A 75 -15.77 -25.63 -0.61
CA LEU A 75 -15.39 -26.62 -1.60
C LEU A 75 -15.78 -28.05 -1.22
N ASN A 76 -16.31 -28.28 -0.02
CA ASN A 76 -16.71 -29.60 0.45
C ASN A 76 -17.74 -30.26 -0.48
N GLY A 77 -17.52 -31.54 -0.78
CA GLY A 77 -18.35 -32.34 -1.70
C GLY A 77 -18.02 -32.16 -3.18
N ASN A 78 -17.17 -31.20 -3.54
CA ASN A 78 -16.81 -30.95 -4.95
C ASN A 78 -15.67 -31.87 -5.42
N VAL A 79 -15.61 -32.02 -6.75
CA VAL A 79 -14.46 -32.64 -7.44
C VAL A 79 -13.53 -31.53 -7.93
N ILE A 80 -12.29 -31.52 -7.46
CA ILE A 80 -11.31 -30.45 -7.72
C ILE A 80 -10.16 -31.03 -8.55
N TRP A 81 -9.88 -30.39 -9.70
CA TRP A 81 -8.77 -30.77 -10.56
C TRP A 81 -7.60 -29.80 -10.41
N ILE A 82 -6.46 -30.32 -9.96
CA ILE A 82 -5.22 -29.57 -9.74
C ILE A 82 -4.20 -29.92 -10.83
N THR A 83 -3.86 -28.93 -11.64
CA THR A 83 -2.80 -29.02 -12.65
C THR A 83 -1.46 -28.54 -12.07
N GLY A 84 -0.37 -29.22 -12.39
CA GLY A 84 0.94 -28.91 -11.80
C GLY A 84 1.08 -29.38 -10.35
N ALA A 85 0.32 -30.40 -9.94
CA ALA A 85 0.26 -30.88 -8.55
C ALA A 85 1.53 -31.57 -8.03
N SER A 86 2.53 -31.78 -8.89
CA SER A 86 3.74 -32.53 -8.53
C SER A 86 4.74 -31.78 -7.65
N THR A 87 4.67 -30.44 -7.60
CA THR A 87 5.64 -29.59 -6.87
C THR A 87 5.06 -28.22 -6.52
N GLY A 88 5.60 -27.56 -5.49
CA GLY A 88 5.39 -26.13 -5.23
C GLY A 88 3.94 -25.82 -4.84
N ILE A 89 3.36 -24.75 -5.40
CA ILE A 89 2.01 -24.28 -5.02
C ILE A 89 0.95 -25.37 -5.25
N GLY A 90 1.02 -26.09 -6.37
CA GLY A 90 0.04 -27.13 -6.68
C GLY A 90 0.11 -28.32 -5.72
N GLU A 91 1.31 -28.68 -5.25
CA GLU A 91 1.51 -29.72 -4.24
C GLU A 91 0.95 -29.27 -2.89
N SER A 92 1.31 -28.08 -2.41
CA SER A 92 0.79 -27.54 -1.15
C SER A 92 -0.74 -27.42 -1.18
N LEU A 93 -1.30 -26.96 -2.30
CA LEU A 93 -2.74 -26.86 -2.49
C LEU A 93 -3.43 -28.23 -2.44
N ALA A 94 -2.85 -29.26 -3.07
CA ALA A 94 -3.38 -30.62 -3.02
C ALA A 94 -3.43 -31.17 -1.59
N LEU A 95 -2.38 -30.93 -0.82
CA LEU A 95 -2.29 -31.39 0.58
C LEU A 95 -3.30 -30.66 1.48
N GLU A 96 -3.44 -29.35 1.36
CA GLU A 96 -4.43 -28.60 2.14
C GLU A 96 -5.87 -29.00 1.79
N LEU A 97 -6.18 -29.17 0.50
CA LEU A 97 -7.51 -29.60 0.07
C LEU A 97 -7.83 -31.06 0.44
N SER A 98 -6.81 -31.92 0.59
CA SER A 98 -6.99 -33.33 0.97
C SER A 98 -7.47 -33.52 2.40
N LYS A 99 -7.32 -32.50 3.26
CA LYS A 99 -7.85 -32.51 4.63
C LYS A 99 -9.36 -32.28 4.70
N GLY A 100 -9.94 -31.73 3.62
CA GLY A 100 -11.38 -31.49 3.51
C GLY A 100 -12.12 -32.67 2.90
N ASN A 101 -13.46 -32.62 2.90
CA ASN A 101 -14.29 -33.65 2.28
C ASN A 101 -14.41 -33.40 0.76
N THR A 102 -13.30 -33.45 0.03
CA THR A 102 -13.25 -33.15 -1.41
C THR A 102 -12.61 -34.28 -2.21
N LYS A 103 -13.01 -34.44 -3.47
CA LYS A 103 -12.38 -35.42 -4.37
C LYS A 103 -11.35 -34.73 -5.23
N LEU A 104 -10.09 -35.15 -5.13
CA LEU A 104 -8.99 -34.53 -5.86
C LEU A 104 -8.59 -35.32 -7.11
N ILE A 105 -8.46 -34.61 -8.23
CA ILE A 105 -7.83 -35.09 -9.46
C ILE A 105 -6.49 -34.36 -9.58
N LEU A 106 -5.38 -35.09 -9.61
CA LEU A 106 -4.04 -34.52 -9.69
C LEU A 106 -3.45 -34.74 -11.10
N SER A 107 -2.85 -33.70 -11.70
CA SER A 107 -2.19 -33.79 -13.00
C SER A 107 -0.84 -33.07 -12.98
N ALA A 108 0.19 -33.71 -13.55
CA ALA A 108 1.51 -33.13 -13.76
C ALA A 108 2.29 -33.90 -14.83
N ARG A 109 3.49 -33.41 -15.19
CA ARG A 109 4.38 -34.05 -16.18
C ARG A 109 5.27 -35.15 -15.61
N THR A 110 5.41 -35.23 -14.29
CA THR A 110 6.34 -36.16 -13.61
C THR A 110 5.57 -37.10 -12.71
N GLU A 111 5.38 -38.32 -13.18
CA GLU A 111 4.54 -39.34 -12.54
C GLU A 111 5.06 -39.73 -11.15
N GLU A 112 6.37 -39.92 -10.97
CA GLU A 112 6.90 -40.39 -9.68
C GLU A 112 6.60 -39.38 -8.56
N LYS A 113 6.72 -38.08 -8.85
CA LYS A 113 6.37 -37.02 -7.91
C LYS A 113 4.88 -36.97 -7.64
N LEU A 114 4.06 -37.12 -8.69
CA LEU A 114 2.60 -37.11 -8.56
C LEU A 114 2.10 -38.24 -7.66
N GLN A 115 2.69 -39.44 -7.77
CA GLN A 115 2.39 -40.59 -6.92
C GLN A 115 2.79 -40.34 -5.46
N SER A 116 3.93 -39.70 -5.22
CA SER A 116 4.35 -39.29 -3.87
C SER A 116 3.35 -38.31 -3.23
N VAL A 117 2.90 -37.30 -3.98
CA VAL A 117 1.91 -36.33 -3.52
C VAL A 117 0.57 -37.02 -3.25
N LYS A 118 0.10 -37.89 -4.15
CA LYS A 118 -1.11 -38.69 -3.95
C LYS A 118 -1.06 -39.49 -2.64
N LYS A 119 0.05 -40.18 -2.37
CA LYS A 119 0.21 -40.96 -1.14
C LYS A 119 0.06 -40.09 0.10
N ARG A 120 0.70 -38.93 0.10
CA ARG A 120 0.62 -37.96 1.21
C ARG A 120 -0.78 -37.38 1.40
N CYS A 121 -1.51 -37.13 0.31
CA CYS A 121 -2.91 -36.68 0.41
C CYS A 121 -3.78 -37.73 1.12
N ILE A 122 -3.62 -39.01 0.77
CA ILE A 122 -4.36 -40.11 1.40
C ILE A 122 -3.97 -40.27 2.88
N GLU A 123 -2.70 -40.08 3.22
CA GLU A 123 -2.22 -40.11 4.61
C GLU A 123 -2.79 -38.96 5.47
N MET A 124 -3.19 -37.84 4.84
CA MET A 124 -3.79 -36.68 5.51
C MET A 124 -5.33 -36.73 5.59
N GLU A 125 -5.97 -37.68 4.91
CA GLU A 125 -7.44 -37.87 4.86
C GLU A 125 -8.00 -38.52 6.15
N ILE A 126 -7.32 -38.35 7.29
CA ILE A 126 -7.64 -38.99 8.59
C ILE A 126 -8.39 -38.03 9.50
#